data_AF-A0A1G0P1B0-F1
#
_entry.id   AF-A0A1G0P1B0-F1
#
_cell.length_a   1.000
_cell.length_b   1.000
_cell.length_c   1.000
_cell.angle_alpha   90.00
_cell.angle_beta   90.00
_cell.angle_gamma   90.00
#
_symmetry.space_group_name_H-M   'P 1'
#
loop_
_entity.id
_entity.type
_entity.pdbx_description
1 polymer ?
#
loop_
_entity_poly.entity_id
_entity_poly.type
_entity_poly.pdbx_seq_one_letter_code
_entity_poly.pdbx_strand_id
1 'polypeptide(L)'
;MLQESRYANLLRDFVLAPVLVGLVLGVGWLIYLRSRVKTPDFWKLAARQPDHAYDWFVSHDGWAVVDFHQRHHQKPKGVDVEGPFILRVPKLGGKRVAVYGLRGLMEESQEAFIRFFGARGDE
;
A
#
# COMPACT_ATOMS: atom_id res chain seq x y z
N MET A 1 2.52 -61.77 -0.05
CA MET A 1 2.99 -60.54 0.63
C MET A 1 3.48 -59.45 -0.33
N LEU A 2 4.38 -59.73 -1.29
CA LEU A 2 4.90 -58.73 -2.25
C LEU A 2 3.86 -58.10 -3.21
N GLN A 3 2.79 -58.83 -3.53
CA GLN A 3 1.73 -58.35 -4.42
C GLN A 3 0.79 -57.39 -3.67
N GLU A 4 0.38 -57.71 -2.44
CA GLU A 4 -0.49 -56.86 -1.63
C GLU A 4 0.17 -55.53 -1.23
N SER A 5 1.48 -55.52 -0.95
CA SER A 5 2.21 -54.28 -0.67
C SER A 5 2.28 -53.36 -1.89
N ARG A 6 2.37 -53.89 -3.11
CA ARG A 6 2.30 -53.11 -4.35
C ARG A 6 0.93 -52.49 -4.57
N TYR A 7 -0.16 -53.22 -4.32
CA TYR A 7 -1.52 -52.68 -4.44
C TYR A 7 -1.83 -51.63 -3.37
N ALA A 8 -1.38 -51.84 -2.13
CA ALA A 8 -1.53 -50.87 -1.05
C ALA A 8 -0.77 -49.56 -1.35
N ASN A 9 0.44 -49.65 -1.91
CA ASN A 9 1.21 -48.48 -2.32
C ASN A 9 0.56 -47.76 -3.52
N LEU A 10 0.06 -48.50 -4.51
CA LEU A 10 -0.66 -47.91 -5.66
C LEU A 10 -1.93 -47.18 -5.21
N LEU A 11 -2.73 -47.76 -4.32
CA LEU A 11 -3.93 -47.11 -3.77
C LEU A 11 -3.57 -45.86 -2.94
N ARG A 12 -2.50 -45.94 -2.15
CA ARG A 12 -1.99 -44.80 -1.39
C ARG A 12 -1.54 -43.67 -2.30
N ASP A 13 -0.80 -43.96 -3.36
CA ASP A 13 -0.33 -42.97 -4.33
C ASP A 13 -1.48 -42.38 -5.15
N PHE A 14 -2.51 -43.19 -5.48
CA PHE A 14 -3.71 -42.73 -6.17
C PHE A 14 -4.53 -41.74 -5.35
N VAL A 15 -4.45 -41.82 -4.01
CA VAL A 15 -5.12 -40.89 -3.09
C VAL A 15 -4.21 -39.71 -2.72
N LEU A 16 -2.92 -39.94 -2.50
CA LEU A 16 -1.98 -38.89 -2.11
C LEU A 16 -1.66 -37.93 -3.26
N ALA A 17 -1.55 -38.42 -4.49
CA ALA A 17 -1.27 -37.58 -5.66
C ALA A 17 -2.32 -36.47 -5.88
N PRO A 18 -3.64 -36.74 -5.94
CA PRO A 18 -4.65 -35.70 -6.12
C PRO A 18 -4.73 -34.75 -4.90
N VAL A 19 -4.47 -35.24 -3.68
CA VAL A 19 -4.43 -34.40 -2.47
C VAL A 19 -3.25 -33.42 -2.55
N LEU A 20 -2.07 -33.88 -2.94
CA LEU A 20 -0.90 -33.02 -3.14
C LEU A 20 -1.11 -32.01 -4.25
N VAL A 21 -1.68 -32.43 -5.38
CA VAL A 21 -2.02 -31.52 -6.50
C VAL A 21 -3.03 -30.47 -6.04
N GLY A 22 -4.08 -30.87 -5.33
CA GLY A 22 -5.07 -29.95 -4.77
C GLY A 22 -4.46 -28.95 -3.79
N LEU A 23 -3.52 -29.40 -2.94
CA LEU A 23 -2.83 -28.54 -1.99
C LEU A 23 -1.91 -27.52 -2.69
N VAL A 24 -1.14 -27.96 -3.70
CA VAL A 24 -0.30 -27.06 -4.50
C VAL A 24 -1.15 -26.04 -5.26
N LEU A 25 -2.25 -26.46 -5.87
CA LEU A 25 -3.17 -25.56 -6.56
C LEU A 25 -3.83 -24.57 -5.58
N GLY A 26 -4.25 -25.05 -4.41
CA GLY A 26 -4.85 -24.21 -3.36
C GLY A 26 -3.89 -23.16 -2.82
N VAL A 27 -2.65 -23.55 -2.50
CA VAL A 27 -1.61 -22.62 -2.05
C VAL A 27 -1.24 -21.64 -3.16
N GLY A 28 -1.07 -22.12 -4.39
CA GLY A 28 -0.81 -21.28 -5.56
C GLY A 28 -1.91 -20.25 -5.80
N TRP A 29 -3.17 -20.65 -5.65
CA TRP A 29 -4.33 -19.77 -5.75
C TRP A 29 -4.36 -18.70 -4.65
N LEU A 30 -4.03 -19.06 -3.40
CA LEU A 30 -3.96 -18.10 -2.30
C LEU A 30 -2.84 -17.06 -2.50
N ILE A 31 -1.67 -17.48 -2.99
CA ILE A 31 -0.57 -16.56 -3.34
C ILE A 31 -0.99 -15.65 -4.50
N TYR A 32 -1.66 -16.20 -5.51
CA TYR A 32 -2.18 -15.43 -6.65
C TYR A 32 -3.23 -14.39 -6.21
N LEU A 33 -4.14 -14.74 -5.32
CA LEU A 33 -5.11 -13.79 -4.76
C LEU A 33 -4.41 -12.70 -3.96
N ARG A 34 -3.43 -13.05 -3.13
CA ARG A 34 -2.67 -12.09 -2.32
C ARG A 34 -1.87 -11.12 -3.17
N SER A 35 -1.27 -11.55 -4.28
CA SER A 35 -0.55 -10.68 -5.20
C SER A 35 -1.45 -9.74 -6.00
N ARG A 36 -2.75 -10.04 -6.07
CA ARG A 36 -3.78 -9.22 -6.74
C ARG A 36 -4.46 -8.21 -5.82
N VAL A 37 -4.23 -8.28 -4.50
CA VAL A 37 -4.63 -7.22 -3.57
C VAL A 37 -3.81 -6.00 -3.94
N LYS A 38 -4.43 -5.08 -4.69
CA LYS A 38 -3.81 -3.81 -5.05
C LYS A 38 -3.50 -3.08 -3.74
N THR A 39 -2.24 -2.78 -3.50
CA THR A 39 -1.87 -1.84 -2.46
C THR A 39 -2.67 -0.55 -2.69
N PRO A 40 -3.31 0.00 -1.65
CA PRO A 40 -4.11 1.19 -1.82
C PRO A 40 -3.18 2.30 -2.32
N ASP A 41 -3.58 2.93 -3.43
CA ASP A 41 -2.90 4.08 -4.00
C ASP A 41 -2.76 5.15 -2.91
N PHE A 42 -1.52 5.51 -2.59
CA PHE A 42 -1.17 6.45 -1.52
C PHE A 42 -2.05 7.70 -1.57
N TRP A 43 -2.24 8.28 -2.76
CA TRP A 43 -2.98 9.52 -2.92
C TRP A 43 -4.48 9.34 -2.69
N LYS A 44 -5.02 8.17 -3.04
CA LYS A 44 -6.42 7.84 -2.72
C LYS A 44 -6.61 7.68 -1.22
N LEU A 45 -5.65 7.04 -0.54
CA LEU A 45 -5.70 6.88 0.91
C LEU A 45 -5.57 8.23 1.63
N ALA A 46 -4.63 9.07 1.21
CA ALA A 46 -4.45 10.42 1.73
C ALA A 46 -5.69 11.31 1.51
N ALA A 47 -6.37 11.19 0.36
CA ALA A 47 -7.61 11.91 0.08
C ALA A 47 -8.79 11.45 0.93
N ARG A 48 -8.85 10.17 1.32
CA ARG A 48 -9.88 9.62 2.22
C ARG A 48 -9.70 10.09 3.67
N GLN A 49 -8.46 10.29 4.10
CA GLN A 49 -8.11 10.68 5.47
C GLN A 49 -7.24 11.94 5.46
N PRO A 50 -7.77 13.09 5.01
CA PRO A 50 -6.97 14.30 4.77
C PRO A 50 -6.31 14.87 6.04
N ASP A 51 -6.96 14.74 7.19
CA ASP A 51 -6.41 15.24 8.45
C ASP A 51 -5.20 14.42 8.90
N HIS A 52 -5.27 13.09 8.77
CA HIS A 52 -4.15 12.19 9.07
C HIS A 52 -3.02 12.32 8.03
N ALA A 53 -3.37 12.50 6.76
CA ALA A 53 -2.38 12.78 5.71
C ALA A 53 -1.62 14.08 6.00
N TYR A 54 -2.31 15.14 6.43
CA TYR A 54 -1.67 16.37 6.83
C TYR A 54 -0.72 16.19 8.02
N ASP A 55 -1.13 15.49 9.08
CA ASP A 55 -0.24 15.22 10.23
C ASP A 55 0.98 14.43 9.80
N TRP A 56 0.80 13.47 8.90
CA TRP A 56 1.89 12.69 8.35
C TRP A 56 2.89 13.58 7.59
N PHE A 57 2.41 14.45 6.70
CA PHE A 57 3.25 15.36 5.92
C PHE A 57 4.04 16.35 6.77
N VAL A 58 3.50 16.76 7.92
CA VAL A 58 4.18 17.67 8.84
C VAL A 58 5.17 16.95 9.76
N SER A 59 4.95 15.66 10.02
CA SER A 59 5.74 14.88 11.00
C SER A 59 6.87 14.05 10.39
N HIS A 60 6.89 13.85 9.07
CA HIS A 60 7.87 13.00 8.41
C HIS A 60 8.76 13.79 7.45
N ASP A 61 10.04 13.46 7.47
CA ASP A 61 10.99 13.91 6.46
C ASP A 61 10.58 13.34 5.09
N GLY A 62 10.68 14.17 4.05
CA GLY A 62 10.24 13.80 2.70
C GLY A 62 9.14 14.67 2.13
N TRP A 63 8.58 15.59 2.93
CA TRP A 63 7.51 16.47 2.50
C TRP A 63 7.81 17.93 2.84
N ALA A 64 7.40 18.82 1.95
CA ALA A 64 7.35 20.25 2.21
C ALA A 64 5.89 20.72 2.08
N VAL A 65 5.30 21.14 3.19
CA VAL A 65 3.93 21.65 3.25
C VAL A 65 3.97 23.18 3.20
N VAL A 66 3.29 23.75 2.22
CA VAL A 66 3.20 25.20 2.01
C VAL A 66 1.73 25.59 2.02
N ASP A 67 1.40 26.65 2.75
CA ASP A 67 0.05 27.20 2.74
C ASP A 67 -0.35 27.63 1.32
N PHE A 68 -1.46 27.09 0.83
CA PHE A 68 -1.92 27.39 -0.52
C PHE A 68 -2.75 28.67 -0.52
N HIS A 69 -2.07 29.81 -0.60
CA HIS A 69 -2.69 31.08 -0.95
C HIS A 69 -2.40 31.39 -2.42
N GLN A 70 -3.45 31.48 -3.24
CA GLN A 70 -3.38 31.60 -4.72
C GLN A 70 -2.46 32.72 -5.24
N ARG A 71 -2.14 33.74 -4.43
CA ARG A 71 -1.31 34.89 -4.82
C ARG A 71 0.19 34.77 -4.51
N HIS A 72 0.59 33.86 -3.61
CA HIS A 72 1.97 33.81 -3.08
C HIS A 72 2.56 32.40 -2.98
N HIS A 73 1.95 31.43 -3.64
CA HIS A 73 2.47 30.07 -3.66
C HIS A 73 3.86 30.04 -4.33
N GLN A 74 4.89 29.73 -3.54
CA GLN A 74 6.25 29.52 -4.02
C GLN A 74 6.65 28.07 -3.80
N LYS A 75 7.08 27.42 -4.89
CA LYS A 75 7.74 26.11 -4.82
C LYS A 75 8.96 26.21 -3.91
N PRO A 76 9.22 25.22 -3.04
CA PRO A 76 10.46 25.15 -2.28
C PRO A 76 11.67 25.36 -3.20
N LYS A 77 12.51 26.34 -2.87
CA LYS A 77 13.71 26.67 -3.66
C LYS A 77 14.89 25.83 -3.18
N GLY A 78 15.76 25.43 -4.10
CA GLY A 78 17.00 24.72 -3.78
C GLY A 78 16.84 23.22 -3.48
N VAL A 79 15.64 22.65 -3.69
CA VAL A 79 15.39 21.22 -3.48
C VAL A 79 14.64 20.64 -4.67
N ASP A 80 15.01 19.44 -5.11
CA ASP A 80 14.29 18.74 -6.16
C ASP A 80 13.03 18.10 -5.58
N VAL A 81 11.87 18.59 -6.03
CA VAL A 81 10.58 18.22 -5.48
C VAL A 81 9.54 17.98 -6.56
N GLU A 82 8.62 17.07 -6.25
CA GLU A 82 7.46 16.69 -7.06
C GLU A 82 6.19 17.32 -6.49
N GLY A 83 5.27 17.73 -7.37
CA GLY A 83 4.04 18.45 -7.02
C GLY A 83 3.94 19.85 -7.67
N PRO A 84 3.05 20.73 -7.16
CA PRO A 84 2.32 20.61 -5.89
C PRO A 84 1.15 19.64 -5.95
N PHE A 85 0.98 18.87 -4.88
CA PHE A 85 -0.24 18.10 -4.60
C PHE A 85 -1.12 18.92 -3.68
N ILE A 86 -2.36 19.17 -4.07
CA ILE A 86 -3.26 20.04 -3.30
C ILE A 86 -4.14 19.18 -2.40
N LEU A 87 -4.05 19.39 -1.09
CA LEU A 87 -4.88 18.73 -0.09
C LEU A 87 -5.78 19.77 0.58
N ARG A 88 -7.08 19.44 0.71
CA ARG A 88 -7.99 20.21 1.56
C ARG A 88 -8.04 19.55 2.93
N VAL A 89 -7.73 20.30 3.97
CA VAL A 89 -7.55 19.76 5.33
C VAL A 89 -8.69 20.26 6.23
N PRO A 90 -9.70 19.42 6.54
CA PRO A 90 -10.84 19.79 7.38
C PRO A 90 -10.45 20.42 8.71
N LYS A 91 -9.49 19.85 9.46
CA LYS A 91 -9.09 20.36 10.77
C LYS A 91 -8.47 21.77 10.76
N LEU A 92 -8.00 22.24 9.61
CA LEU A 92 -7.50 23.61 9.43
C LEU A 92 -8.63 24.60 9.05
N GLY A 93 -9.89 24.26 9.32
CA GLY A 93 -11.05 25.01 8.84
C GLY A 93 -11.34 24.77 7.36
N GLY A 94 -10.96 23.62 6.82
CA GLY A 94 -11.14 23.27 5.41
C GLY A 94 -10.23 24.05 4.45
N LYS A 95 -9.12 24.60 4.94
CA LYS A 95 -8.10 25.28 4.12
C LYS A 95 -7.42 24.32 3.16
N ARG A 96 -6.89 24.86 2.06
CA ARG A 96 -6.08 24.12 1.10
C ARG A 96 -4.61 24.31 1.43
N VAL A 97 -3.85 23.23 1.37
CA VAL A 97 -2.39 23.22 1.49
C VAL A 97 -1.80 22.62 0.22
N ALA A 98 -0.63 23.12 -0.16
CA ALA A 98 0.17 22.50 -1.20
C ALA A 98 1.27 21.66 -0.55
N VAL A 99 1.32 20.41 -0.95
CA VAL A 99 2.29 19.43 -0.48
C VAL A 99 3.24 19.14 -1.63
N TYR A 100 4.53 19.21 -1.35
CA TYR A 100 5.58 18.82 -2.26
C TYR A 100 6.32 17.62 -1.69
N GLY A 101 6.51 16.60 -2.51
CA GLY A 101 7.35 15.47 -2.15
C GLY A 101 8.80 15.73 -2.50
N LEU A 102 9.71 15.51 -1.56
CA LEU A 102 11.16 15.57 -1.80
C LEU A 102 11.60 14.32 -2.57
N ARG A 103 12.21 14.49 -3.74
CA ARG A 103 12.65 13.35 -4.55
C ARG A 103 13.70 12.52 -3.79
N GLY A 104 13.51 11.21 -3.75
CA GLY A 104 14.37 10.27 -3.03
C GLY A 104 13.97 9.96 -1.57
N LEU A 105 13.13 10.78 -0.93
CA LEU A 105 12.58 10.53 0.42
C LEU A 105 11.08 10.26 0.39
N MET A 106 10.37 10.83 -0.59
CA MET A 106 8.93 10.72 -0.70
C MET A 106 8.46 9.26 -0.83
N GLU A 107 9.14 8.42 -1.61
CA GLU A 107 8.73 7.03 -1.87
C GLU A 107 8.67 6.20 -0.59
N GLU A 108 9.73 6.23 0.22
CA GLU A 108 9.77 5.54 1.52
C GLU A 108 8.66 6.05 2.45
N SER A 109 8.43 7.36 2.48
CA SER A 109 7.34 7.92 3.27
C SER A 109 5.95 7.50 2.77
N GLN A 110 5.75 7.32 1.46
CA GLN A 110 4.47 6.86 0.91
C GLN A 110 4.20 5.42 1.30
N GLU A 111 5.20 4.54 1.20
CA GLU A 111 5.09 3.15 1.62
C GLU A 111 4.79 3.03 3.11
N ALA A 112 5.49 3.81 3.94
CA ALA A 112 5.24 3.86 5.38
C ALA A 112 3.81 4.31 5.69
N PHE A 113 3.30 5.35 5.02
CA PHE A 113 1.92 5.79 5.20
C PHE A 113 0.90 4.71 4.83
N ILE A 114 1.08 4.04 3.68
CA ILE A 114 0.22 2.92 3.26
C ILE A 114 0.26 1.81 4.31
N ARG A 115 1.43 1.47 4.86
CA ARG A 115 1.55 0.45 5.90
C ARG A 115 0.80 0.82 7.18
N PHE A 116 0.83 2.09 7.59
CA PHE A 116 0.19 2.55 8.83
C PHE A 116 -1.32 2.79 8.70
N PHE A 117 -1.77 3.33 7.57
CA PHE A 117 -3.18 3.73 7.37
C PHE A 117 -3.94 2.83 6.40
N GLY A 118 -3.25 2.09 5.54
CA GLY A 118 -3.88 1.24 4.53
C GLY A 118 -4.63 0.05 5.13
N ALA A 119 -4.19 -0.47 6.28
CA ALA A 119 -4.89 -1.54 7.00
C ALA A 119 -6.17 -1.07 7.72
N ARG A 120 -6.32 0.24 7.97
CA ARG A 120 -7.51 0.84 8.61
C ARG A 120 -8.60 1.26 7.61
N GLY A 121 -8.37 1.10 6.31
CA GLY A 121 -9.28 1.56 5.26
C GLY A 121 -10.44 0.62 4.92
N ASP A 122 -10.48 -0.57 5.55
CA ASP A 122 -11.43 -1.66 5.29
C ASP A 122 -12.41 -1.90 6.45
N GLU A 123 -12.40 -1.05 7.49
CA GLU A 123 -13.41 -1.00 8.58
C GLU A 123 -14.46 0.08 8.30
#